data_AF-A0AAU5SI76-F1
#
_entry.id   AF-A0AAU5SI76-F1
#
_cell.length_a   1.000
_cell.length_b   1.000
_cell.length_c   1.000
_cell.angle_alpha   90.00
_cell.angle_beta   90.00
_cell.angle_gamma   90.00
#
_symmetry.space_group_name_H-M   'P 1'
#
loop_
_entity.id
_entity.type
_entity.pdbx_description
1 polymer ?
#
loop_
_entity_poly.entity_id
_entity_poly.type
_entity_poly.pdbx_seq_one_letter_code
_entity_poly.pdbx_strand_id
1 'polypeptide(L)'
;MPLPEPLATLLVALPKQLTATAADTPLAALRAAGVLERVAARMGREPAGALCGDGISAEAVATALGTTPSKALVLLLTAQDG
;
A
#
# COMPACT_ATOMS: atom_id res chain seq x y z
N MET A 1 13.82 4.48 1.24
CA MET A 1 13.77 5.33 2.45
C MET A 1 13.06 4.56 3.56
N PRO A 2 13.47 4.73 4.83
CA PRO A 2 12.75 4.14 5.95
C PRO A 2 11.37 4.81 6.14
N LEU A 3 10.38 4.04 6.58
CA LEU A 3 9.07 4.55 6.97
C LEU A 3 9.20 5.36 8.27
N PRO A 4 8.43 6.45 8.46
CA PRO A 4 8.35 7.11 9.76
C PRO A 4 7.93 6.13 10.87
N GLU A 5 8.61 6.17 12.01
CA GLU A 5 8.40 5.27 13.16
C GLU A 5 6.91 5.09 13.56
N PRO A 6 6.09 6.16 13.63
CA PRO A 6 4.67 6.01 13.99
C PRO A 6 3.89 5.19 12.96
N LEU A 7 4.24 5.33 11.68
CA LEU A 7 3.57 4.66 10.57
C LEU A 7 3.99 3.18 10.50
N ALA A 8 5.29 2.91 10.71
CA ALA A 8 5.80 1.54 10.82
C ALA A 8 5.14 0.78 11.99
N THR A 9 5.01 1.44 13.15
CA THR A 9 4.34 0.85 14.32
C THR A 9 2.88 0.51 14.05
N LEU A 10 2.14 1.43 13.41
CA LEU A 10 0.74 1.21 13.05
C LEU A 10 0.58 0.02 12.09
N LEU A 11 1.44 -0.07 11.06
CA LEU A 11 1.40 -1.15 10.08
C LEU A 11 1.74 -2.52 10.69
N VAL A 12 2.54 -2.56 11.76
CA VAL A 12 2.81 -3.80 12.52
C VAL A 12 1.64 -4.17 13.45
N ALA A 13 0.95 -3.19 14.02
CA ALA A 13 -0.17 -3.41 14.94
C ALA A 13 -1.47 -3.83 14.24
N LEU A 14 -1.75 -3.25 13.06
CA LEU A 14 -2.98 -3.46 12.29
C LEU A 14 -3.30 -4.95 12.00
N PRO A 15 -2.35 -5.76 11.47
CA PRO A 15 -2.60 -7.17 11.21
C PRO A 15 -2.97 -7.97 12.46
N LYS A 16 -2.34 -7.64 13.61
CA LYS A 16 -2.65 -8.29 14.89
C LYS A 16 -4.07 -7.96 15.34
N GLN A 17 -4.46 -6.69 15.23
CA GLN A 17 -5.82 -6.25 15.57
C GLN A 17 -6.88 -6.86 14.65
N LEU A 18 -6.62 -6.93 13.34
CA LEU A 18 -7.52 -7.58 12.38
C LEU A 18 -7.64 -9.08 12.63
N THR A 19 -6.55 -9.75 13.00
CA THR A 19 -6.56 -11.18 13.34
C THR A 19 -7.38 -11.46 14.60
N ALA A 20 -7.20 -10.65 15.64
CA ALA A 20 -8.03 -10.74 16.85
C ALA A 20 -9.51 -10.46 16.53
N THR A 21 -9.78 -9.39 15.78
CA THR A 21 -11.15 -9.05 15.34
C THR A 21 -11.77 -10.16 14.50
N ALA A 22 -11.00 -10.84 13.66
CA ALA A 22 -11.49 -11.95 12.84
C ALA A 22 -11.87 -13.18 13.70
N ALA A 23 -11.18 -13.40 14.81
CA ALA A 23 -11.51 -14.46 15.76
C ALA A 23 -12.84 -14.17 16.50
N ASP A 24 -13.10 -12.91 16.85
CA ASP A 24 -14.30 -12.52 17.59
C ASP A 24 -15.51 -12.21 16.68
N THR A 25 -15.26 -11.49 15.58
CA THR A 25 -16.28 -10.97 14.63
C THR A 25 -15.75 -10.94 13.18
N PRO A 26 -15.83 -12.07 12.45
CA PRO A 26 -15.29 -12.19 11.09
C PRO A 26 -15.78 -11.13 10.09
N LEU A 27 -17.06 -10.75 10.16
CA LEU A 27 -17.63 -9.72 9.27
C LEU A 27 -17.07 -8.32 9.55
N ALA A 28 -16.75 -8.01 10.80
CA ALA A 28 -16.14 -6.74 11.17
C ALA A 28 -14.69 -6.66 10.65
N ALA A 29 -13.95 -7.77 10.72
CA ALA A 29 -12.61 -7.87 10.15
C ALA A 29 -12.62 -7.72 8.63
N LEU A 30 -13.55 -8.36 7.92
CA LEU A 30 -13.72 -8.20 6.46
C LEU A 30 -14.05 -6.75 6.08
N ARG A 31 -14.94 -6.10 6.84
CA ARG A 31 -15.27 -4.68 6.62
C ARG A 31 -14.03 -3.79 6.80
N ALA A 32 -13.25 -4.03 7.85
CA ALA A 32 -12.02 -3.28 8.10
C ALA A 32 -10.98 -3.50 7.00
N ALA A 33 -10.78 -4.74 6.54
CA ALA A 33 -9.91 -5.07 5.42
C ALA A 33 -10.33 -4.34 4.13
N GLY A 34 -11.62 -4.37 3.77
CA GLY A 34 -12.11 -3.66 2.57
C GLY A 34 -11.99 -2.13 2.66
N VAL A 35 -12.03 -1.54 3.87
CA VAL A 35 -11.73 -0.11 4.05
C VAL A 35 -10.23 0.16 3.80
N LEU A 36 -9.35 -0.67 4.34
CA LEU A 36 -7.90 -0.53 4.16
C LEU A 36 -7.49 -0.69 2.69
N GLU A 37 -8.08 -1.64 1.97
CA GLU A 37 -7.83 -1.81 0.53
C GLU A 37 -8.18 -0.55 -0.28
N ARG A 38 -9.32 0.09 0.01
CA ARG A 38 -9.70 1.34 -0.65
C ARG A 38 -8.75 2.49 -0.34
N VAL A 39 -8.32 2.61 0.91
CA VAL A 39 -7.35 3.63 1.32
C VAL A 39 -6.02 3.39 0.61
N ALA A 40 -5.51 2.16 0.61
CA ALA A 40 -4.27 1.79 -0.07
C ALA A 40 -4.35 2.02 -1.58
N ALA A 41 -5.47 1.66 -2.22
CA ALA A 41 -5.68 1.90 -3.64
C ALA A 41 -5.66 3.39 -4.00
N ARG A 42 -6.28 4.24 -3.16
CA ARG A 42 -6.27 5.70 -3.36
C ARG A 42 -4.87 6.28 -3.14
N MET A 43 -4.23 5.93 -2.03
CA MET A 43 -2.90 6.40 -1.67
C MET A 43 -1.80 5.83 -2.57
N GLY A 44 -2.06 4.79 -3.36
CA GLY A 44 -1.13 4.25 -4.35
C GLY A 44 -1.13 5.02 -5.67
N ARG A 45 -2.26 5.60 -6.07
CA ARG A 45 -2.39 6.31 -7.36
C ARG A 45 -1.78 7.71 -7.33
N GLU A 46 -2.09 8.50 -6.30
CA GLU A 46 -1.65 9.91 -6.21
C GLU A 46 -0.10 10.05 -6.16
N PRO A 47 0.64 9.26 -5.36
CA PRO A 47 2.09 9.35 -5.33
C PRO A 47 2.75 8.68 -6.54
N ALA A 48 2.17 7.59 -7.09
CA ALA A 48 2.72 6.94 -8.27
C ALA A 48 2.72 7.88 -9.49
N GLY A 49 1.68 8.70 -9.66
CA GLY A 49 1.65 9.75 -10.69
C GLY A 49 2.76 10.80 -10.52
N ALA A 50 3.01 11.23 -9.28
CA ALA A 50 4.11 12.16 -8.98
C ALA A 50 5.50 11.55 -9.26
N LEU A 51 5.71 10.27 -8.89
CA LEU A 51 6.96 9.55 -9.12
C LEU A 51 7.26 9.34 -10.62
N CYS A 52 6.23 9.17 -11.45
CA CYS A 52 6.36 9.13 -12.91
C CYS A 52 6.88 10.47 -13.48
N GLY A 53 6.39 11.60 -12.96
CA GLY A 53 6.86 12.94 -13.36
C GLY A 53 8.30 13.23 -12.98
N ASP A 54 8.78 12.63 -11.89
CA ASP A 54 10.14 12.79 -11.37
C ASP A 54 11.18 11.83 -12.01
N GLY A 55 10.77 11.01 -12.99
CA GLY A 55 11.67 10.09 -13.70
C GLY A 55 12.22 8.95 -12.84
N ILE A 56 11.54 8.59 -11.75
CA ILE A 56 11.99 7.53 -10.83
C ILE A 56 11.79 6.16 -11.49
N SER A 57 12.84 5.33 -11.49
CA SER A 57 12.81 4.02 -12.15
C SER A 57 11.89 3.03 -11.42
N ALA A 58 11.33 2.08 -12.18
CA ALA A 58 10.49 1.01 -11.63
C ALA A 58 11.23 0.16 -10.57
N GLU A 59 12.57 0.07 -10.63
CA GLU A 59 13.39 -0.63 -9.63
C GLU A 59 13.49 0.11 -8.29
N ALA A 60 13.58 1.45 -8.32
CA ALA A 60 13.55 2.24 -7.11
C ALA A 60 12.17 2.15 -6.43
N VAL A 61 11.09 2.18 -7.23
CA VAL A 61 9.71 1.99 -6.74
C VAL A 61 9.52 0.57 -6.19
N ALA A 62 10.02 -0.45 -6.89
CA ALA A 62 9.93 -1.83 -6.42
C ALA A 62 10.64 -2.04 -5.08
N THR A 63 11.83 -1.47 -4.92
CA THR A 63 12.60 -1.51 -3.69
C THR A 63 11.89 -0.80 -2.55
N ALA A 64 11.31 0.38 -2.81
CA ALA A 64 10.56 1.14 -1.81
C ALA A 64 9.27 0.42 -1.35
N LEU A 65 8.60 -0.27 -2.27
CA LEU A 65 7.37 -1.02 -2.00
C LEU A 65 7.60 -2.45 -1.51
N GLY A 66 8.86 -2.93 -1.48
CA GLY A 66 9.17 -4.32 -1.16
C GLY A 66 8.52 -5.33 -2.13
N THR A 67 8.43 -4.97 -3.41
CA THR A 67 7.78 -5.78 -4.47
C THR A 67 8.75 -6.02 -5.64
N THR A 68 8.28 -6.65 -6.72
CA THR A 68 9.09 -6.87 -7.93
C THR A 68 9.01 -5.67 -8.88
N PRO A 69 10.07 -5.41 -9.69
CA PRO A 69 10.06 -4.37 -10.73
C PRO A 69 8.87 -4.48 -11.69
N SER A 70 8.48 -5.69 -12.07
CA SER A 70 7.32 -5.92 -12.95
C SER A 70 6.00 -5.46 -12.31
N LYS A 71 5.80 -5.71 -11.01
CA LYS A 71 4.62 -5.23 -10.28
C LYS A 71 4.63 -3.71 -10.11
N ALA A 72 5.80 -3.13 -9.84
CA ALA A 72 5.96 -1.68 -9.76
C ALA A 72 5.67 -0.99 -11.10
N LEU A 73 6.13 -1.57 -12.21
CA LEU A 73 5.89 -1.07 -13.57
C LEU A 73 4.38 -1.01 -13.89
N VAL A 74 3.64 -2.09 -13.60
CA VAL A 74 2.18 -2.12 -13.79
C VAL A 74 1.50 -0.99 -13.00
N LEU A 75 1.92 -0.78 -11.75
CA LEU A 75 1.38 0.27 -10.88
C LEU A 75 1.62 1.67 -11.47
N LEU A 76 2.84 1.94 -11.94
CA LEU A 76 3.21 3.20 -12.60
C LEU A 76 2.46 3.44 -13.91
N LEU A 77 2.23 2.40 -14.71
CA LEU A 77 1.44 2.50 -15.95
C LEU A 77 -0.03 2.81 -15.65
N THR A 78 -0.65 2.10 -14.69
CA THR A 78 -2.06 2.36 -14.31
C THR A 78 -2.29 3.72 -13.65
N ALA A 79 -1.23 4.36 -13.15
CA ALA A 79 -1.29 5.72 -12.60
C ALA A 79 -1.22 6.82 -13.69
N GLN A 80 -0.75 6.48 -14.90
CA GLN A 80 -0.68 7.41 -16.04
C GLN A 80 -2.00 7.46 -16.84
N ASP A 81 -2.79 6.39 -16.79
CA ASP A 81 -4.08 6.28 -17.51
C ASP A 81 -5.28 6.87 -16.72
N GLY A 82 -5.04 7.51 -15.57
CA GLY A 82 -6.05 7.95 -14.60
C GLY A 82 -6.20 9.46 -14.47
#